data_AF-A0A6A6JZH9-F1
#
_entry.id   AF-A0A6A6JZH9-F1
#
_cell.length_a   1.000
_cell.length_b   1.000
_cell.length_c   1.000
_cell.angle_alpha   90.00
_cell.angle_beta   90.00
_cell.angle_gamma   90.00
#
_symmetry.space_group_name_H-M   'P 1'
#
loop_
_entity.id
_entity.type
_entity.pdbx_description
1 polymer ?
#
loop_
_entity_poly.entity_id
_entity_poly.type
_entity_poly.pdbx_seq_one_letter_code
_entity_poly.pdbx_strand_id
1 'polypeptide(L)'
;MGGSLRLTISIFKCRIETRENGSIVCITFYRIEELYFRFAHHSQRSHQNQQSNQEGKTTMSGILSNAVTEKLDNGPPSFQGDGLKHNLSGVYRMVDTRLSRGTLWTTDMVKEMQELSKRLDSLKTGDKYSVTAFDGEKCGLKVPPFNTEKESLALKIVGYQTLSQNVDDNGNYISENVYRRVPFFISAEKDKKTHILQQDCVPKKGICSWQKGGTPWKIWKQEFESGKKWAKYAKELENLVTKSYAKLKNVDKIVCIALGSLKTGSRIPLPGGKFLDREQPGSYVQHLAADKMRKKLEELTRRRIMILAQDPAYCGNCGEILRKELNIETSTHCDGLLNITANTLVISIAPSYDLIGLTCDITRDFGGPLAMLCNEIEMDETRWDGYFPNQPWLKWDQWDGTSRSYVNEDGNAADHTTRSMAEYEAKCTIADFGDFEDIYKYTYKEYRTKYSDVPFPGEVKSNRKKFVDGKKGDDDYKKEYGYSFAEHLALAERAHPKGPGPNFGELKLYVRES
;
A
#
# COMPACT_ATOMS: atom_id res chain seq x y z
N MET A 1 -37.78 16.26 24.80
CA MET A 1 -37.88 16.33 23.32
C MET A 1 -37.36 15.02 22.76
N GLY A 2 -38.24 14.06 22.47
CA GLY A 2 -37.85 12.76 21.90
C GLY A 2 -37.97 12.79 20.38
N GLY A 3 -36.85 12.84 19.68
CA GLY A 3 -36.82 12.71 18.22
C GLY A 3 -36.91 11.25 17.81
N SER A 4 -37.95 10.89 17.05
CA SER A 4 -38.06 9.58 16.39
C SER A 4 -37.19 9.56 15.15
N LEU A 5 -36.18 8.68 15.10
CA LEU A 5 -35.44 8.40 13.86
C LEU A 5 -36.30 7.48 12.98
N ARG A 6 -36.72 7.95 11.79
CA ARG A 6 -37.34 7.09 10.78
C ARG A 6 -36.26 6.52 9.88
N LEU A 7 -36.10 5.19 9.91
CA LEU A 7 -35.31 4.46 8.92
C LEU A 7 -36.26 3.81 7.93
N THR A 8 -36.23 4.24 6.68
CA THR A 8 -37.04 3.63 5.61
C THR A 8 -36.16 2.64 4.85
N ILE A 9 -36.43 1.35 4.98
CA ILE A 9 -35.80 0.30 4.18
C ILE A 9 -36.82 -0.16 3.13
N SER A 10 -36.49 0.00 1.84
CA SER A 10 -37.32 -0.51 0.75
C SER A 10 -36.76 -1.85 0.28
N ILE A 11 -37.58 -2.90 0.35
CA ILE A 11 -37.23 -4.24 -0.13
C ILE A 11 -38.03 -4.50 -1.41
N PHE A 12 -37.31 -4.84 -2.48
CA PHE A 12 -37.92 -5.20 -3.76
C PHE A 12 -37.83 -6.70 -3.98
N LYS A 13 -38.93 -7.32 -4.41
CA LYS A 13 -38.93 -8.70 -4.91
C LYS A 13 -38.93 -8.65 -6.43
N CYS A 14 -37.96 -9.30 -7.05
CA CYS A 14 -37.83 -9.40 -8.50
C CYS A 14 -38.41 -10.75 -8.97
N ARG A 15 -39.26 -10.73 -9.99
CA ARG A 15 -39.67 -11.92 -10.74
C ARG A 15 -39.19 -11.80 -12.18
N ILE A 16 -38.45 -12.82 -12.63
CA ILE A 16 -37.93 -12.92 -14.00
C ILE A 16 -38.70 -14.04 -14.69
N GLU A 17 -39.29 -13.73 -15.84
CA GLU A 17 -39.96 -14.72 -16.68
C GLU A 17 -39.12 -14.98 -17.93
N THR A 18 -38.89 -16.26 -18.23
CA THR A 18 -38.07 -16.73 -19.36
C THR A 18 -38.90 -17.60 -20.29
N ARG A 19 -38.56 -17.60 -21.59
CA ARG A 19 -39.09 -18.54 -22.59
C ARG A 19 -38.43 -19.91 -22.44
N GLU A 20 -39.01 -20.93 -23.07
CA GLU A 20 -38.44 -22.29 -23.14
C GLU A 20 -37.03 -22.33 -23.72
N ASN A 21 -36.65 -21.37 -24.56
CA ASN A 21 -35.29 -21.24 -25.09
C ASN A 21 -34.33 -20.42 -24.19
N GLY A 22 -34.74 -20.12 -22.95
CA GLY A 22 -33.93 -19.41 -21.95
C GLY A 22 -33.87 -17.88 -22.11
N SER A 23 -34.52 -17.30 -23.12
CA SER A 23 -34.53 -15.83 -23.29
C SER A 23 -35.45 -15.14 -22.28
N ILE A 24 -34.95 -14.07 -21.64
CA ILE A 24 -35.72 -13.27 -20.67
C ILE A 24 -36.77 -12.45 -21.40
N VAL A 25 -38.03 -12.57 -20.97
CA VAL A 25 -39.18 -11.88 -21.58
C VAL A 25 -39.56 -10.65 -20.77
N CYS A 26 -39.56 -10.77 -19.45
CA CYS A 26 -40.07 -9.73 -18.56
C CYS A 26 -39.37 -9.79 -17.21
N ILE A 27 -39.09 -8.62 -16.65
CA ILE A 27 -38.60 -8.45 -15.29
C ILE A 27 -39.59 -7.52 -14.57
N THR A 28 -40.30 -8.06 -13.57
CA THR A 28 -41.26 -7.30 -12.77
C THR A 28 -40.73 -7.10 -11.36
N PHE A 29 -40.73 -5.85 -10.89
CA PHE A 29 -40.37 -5.48 -9.52
C PHE A 29 -41.61 -5.25 -8.69
N TYR A 30 -41.75 -5.97 -7.58
CA TYR A 30 -42.80 -5.75 -6.59
C TYR A 30 -42.19 -5.01 -5.40
N ARG A 31 -42.76 -3.86 -5.05
CA ARG A 31 -42.46 -3.15 -3.80
C ARG A 31 -43.27 -3.81 -2.68
N ILE A 32 -42.59 -4.31 -1.65
CA ILE A 32 -43.26 -4.85 -0.45
C ILE A 32 -43.41 -3.67 0.53
N GLU A 33 -44.64 -3.40 0.99
CA GLU A 33 -44.92 -2.26 1.88
C GLU A 33 -44.42 -2.45 3.32
N GLU A 34 -44.37 -1.33 4.03
CA GLU A 34 -43.50 -0.94 5.15
C GLU A 34 -43.52 -1.82 6.42
N LEU A 35 -42.34 -1.99 7.04
CA LEU A 35 -42.18 -2.57 8.38
C LEU A 35 -41.84 -1.47 9.40
N TYR A 36 -42.72 -1.28 10.38
CA TYR A 36 -42.54 -0.29 11.45
C TYR A 36 -41.94 -0.91 12.70
N PHE A 37 -40.77 -0.43 13.14
CA PHE A 37 -40.20 -0.78 14.45
C PHE A 37 -40.40 0.36 15.45
N ARG A 38 -41.00 0.06 16.61
CA ARG A 38 -40.98 0.93 17.80
C ARG A 38 -40.00 0.37 18.82
N PHE A 39 -38.95 1.13 19.14
CA PHE A 39 -38.11 0.83 20.29
C PHE A 39 -38.72 1.44 21.55
N ALA A 40 -39.01 0.60 22.56
CA ALA A 40 -39.36 1.05 23.90
C ALA A 40 -38.10 1.06 24.77
N HIS A 41 -37.78 2.22 25.35
CA HIS A 41 -36.72 2.36 26.35
C HIS A 41 -37.24 1.83 27.70
N HIS A 42 -36.65 0.74 28.21
CA HIS A 42 -36.79 0.37 29.61
C HIS A 42 -35.57 0.86 30.39
N SER A 43 -35.76 1.86 31.26
CA SER A 43 -34.82 2.16 32.34
C SER A 43 -35.18 1.33 33.56
N GLN A 44 -34.21 0.68 34.19
CA GLN A 44 -34.31 0.29 35.59
C GLN A 44 -33.17 0.93 36.37
N ARG A 45 -33.56 1.77 37.34
CA ARG A 45 -32.78 2.20 38.49
C ARG A 45 -32.99 1.19 39.62
N SER A 46 -31.93 0.92 40.38
CA SER A 46 -32.05 0.67 41.82
C SER A 46 -30.80 1.18 42.57
N HIS A 47 -31.04 2.07 43.53
CA HIS A 47 -30.22 2.32 44.74
C HIS A 47 -30.60 1.23 45.78
N GLN A 48 -29.89 0.86 46.86
CA GLN A 48 -28.95 1.55 47.74
C GLN A 48 -28.30 0.55 48.75
N ASN A 49 -27.24 1.01 49.42
CA ASN A 49 -26.77 0.73 50.81
C ASN A 49 -25.54 -0.18 51.11
N GLN A 50 -24.45 0.53 51.43
CA GLN A 50 -23.54 0.48 52.62
C GLN A 50 -23.21 -0.86 53.31
N GLN A 51 -21.92 -1.18 53.45
CA GLN A 51 -21.15 -1.03 54.71
C GLN A 51 -19.64 -1.31 54.54
N SER A 52 -18.88 -0.76 55.49
CA SER A 52 -17.43 -0.66 55.67
C SER A 52 -16.70 -1.98 55.94
N ASN A 53 -15.41 -2.07 55.59
CA ASN A 53 -14.32 -2.15 56.57
C ASN A 53 -12.91 -2.15 55.95
N GLN A 54 -11.99 -1.65 56.78
CA GLN A 54 -10.57 -1.40 56.60
C GLN A 54 -9.68 -2.66 56.64
N GLU A 55 -8.47 -2.44 56.13
CA GLU A 55 -7.16 -3.03 56.51
C GLU A 55 -6.77 -4.43 56.05
N GLY A 56 -5.54 -4.50 55.52
CA GLY A 56 -4.84 -5.75 55.20
C GLY A 56 -3.65 -5.56 54.25
N LYS A 57 -2.59 -4.88 54.69
CA LYS A 57 -1.25 -5.01 54.09
C LYS A 57 -0.71 -6.40 54.40
N THR A 58 -0.35 -7.19 53.39
CA THR A 58 0.72 -8.19 53.55
C THR A 58 1.42 -8.45 52.22
N THR A 59 2.72 -8.18 52.23
CA THR A 59 3.72 -8.60 51.26
C THR A 59 3.84 -10.12 51.25
N MET A 60 3.90 -10.75 50.07
CA MET A 60 4.69 -11.97 49.91
C MET A 60 5.20 -12.10 48.48
N SER A 61 6.52 -11.98 48.38
CA SER A 61 7.31 -12.51 47.28
C SER A 61 7.36 -14.03 47.37
N GLY A 62 7.39 -14.70 46.23
CA GLY A 62 8.06 -16.00 46.12
C GLY A 62 7.23 -17.11 45.50
N ILE A 63 7.80 -17.66 44.43
CA ILE A 63 7.67 -19.04 43.97
C ILE A 63 6.41 -19.33 43.14
N LEU A 64 6.59 -19.22 41.81
CA LEU A 64 6.27 -20.28 40.86
C LEU A 64 7.08 -20.03 39.58
N SER A 65 8.36 -20.40 39.64
CA SER A 65 9.17 -20.74 38.46
C SER A 65 8.91 -22.19 38.08
N ASN A 66 8.99 -22.47 36.78
CA ASN A 66 8.92 -23.77 36.12
C ASN A 66 7.53 -24.15 35.57
N ALA A 67 6.94 -23.26 34.77
CA ALA A 67 6.27 -23.70 33.56
C ALA A 67 7.31 -23.65 32.43
N VAL A 68 7.63 -24.82 31.88
CA VAL A 68 8.32 -24.95 30.59
C VAL A 68 7.47 -24.18 29.58
N THR A 69 7.88 -22.97 29.22
CA THR A 69 7.40 -22.29 28.03
C THR A 69 7.96 -23.09 26.86
N GLU A 70 7.21 -24.08 26.39
CA GLU A 70 7.25 -24.40 24.96
C GLU A 70 7.01 -23.07 24.25
N LYS A 71 8.09 -22.47 23.71
CA LYS A 71 7.95 -21.44 22.70
C LYS A 71 7.21 -22.12 21.56
N LEU A 72 5.90 -21.89 21.50
CA LEU A 72 5.12 -22.15 20.31
C LEU A 72 5.70 -21.24 19.23
N ASP A 73 6.70 -21.74 18.49
CA ASP A 73 7.33 -21.12 17.30
C ASP A 73 6.34 -20.98 16.11
N ASN A 74 5.04 -20.96 16.40
CA ASN A 74 3.95 -20.88 15.44
C ASN A 74 3.50 -19.44 15.16
N GLY A 75 4.25 -18.43 15.59
CA GLY A 75 3.99 -17.03 15.26
C GLY A 75 4.56 -16.64 13.90
N PRO A 76 3.98 -15.64 13.20
CA PRO A 76 4.59 -15.10 12.00
C PRO A 76 6.00 -14.58 12.33
N PRO A 77 7.04 -14.99 11.58
CA PRO A 77 8.41 -14.58 11.88
C PRO A 77 8.58 -13.07 11.69
N SER A 78 9.41 -12.45 12.53
CA SER A 78 9.96 -11.13 12.23
C SER A 78 10.89 -11.27 11.02
N PHE A 79 10.55 -10.64 9.90
CA PHE A 79 11.41 -10.53 8.73
C PHE A 79 12.54 -9.51 8.99
N GLN A 80 13.39 -9.76 9.99
CA GLN A 80 14.62 -8.99 10.20
C GLN A 80 15.79 -9.84 9.74
N GLY A 81 16.48 -9.34 8.71
CA GLY A 81 17.45 -10.06 7.91
C GLY A 81 18.74 -10.41 8.64
N ASP A 82 18.99 -11.70 8.78
CA ASP A 82 20.30 -12.22 8.43
C ASP A 82 20.40 -12.11 6.90
N GLY A 83 21.56 -11.76 6.33
CA GLY A 83 21.80 -11.48 4.90
C GLY A 83 21.48 -12.64 3.94
N LEU A 84 20.23 -13.07 3.91
CA LEU A 84 19.70 -14.11 3.05
C LEU A 84 19.69 -13.55 1.63
N LYS A 85 20.53 -14.14 0.78
CA LYS A 85 20.55 -13.89 -0.66
C LYS A 85 19.15 -14.17 -1.21
N HIS A 86 18.59 -13.19 -1.94
CA HIS A 86 17.37 -13.37 -2.69
C HIS A 86 17.57 -14.38 -3.83
N ASN A 87 16.61 -15.26 -4.06
CA ASN A 87 16.68 -16.25 -5.13
C ASN A 87 15.46 -16.23 -6.06
N LEU A 88 15.39 -15.20 -6.90
CA LEU A 88 14.29 -15.06 -7.87
C LEU A 88 14.32 -16.16 -8.94
N SER A 89 15.51 -16.67 -9.30
CA SER A 89 15.64 -17.81 -10.21
C SER A 89 14.92 -19.06 -9.69
N GLY A 90 15.03 -19.32 -8.38
CA GLY A 90 14.28 -20.34 -7.68
C GLY A 90 12.77 -20.10 -7.73
N VAL A 91 12.32 -18.87 -7.49
CA VAL A 91 10.89 -18.51 -7.59
C VAL A 91 10.35 -18.75 -8.98
N TYR A 92 11.06 -18.34 -10.04
CA TYR A 92 10.62 -18.58 -11.42
C TYR A 92 10.59 -20.07 -11.75
N ARG A 93 11.59 -20.83 -11.31
CA ARG A 93 11.56 -22.29 -11.45
C ARG A 93 10.37 -22.92 -10.74
N MET A 94 10.04 -22.46 -9.53
CA MET A 94 8.85 -22.90 -8.80
C MET A 94 7.58 -22.59 -9.61
N VAL A 95 7.48 -21.37 -10.15
CA VAL A 95 6.35 -20.94 -10.98
C VAL A 95 6.23 -21.79 -12.26
N ASP A 96 7.32 -22.05 -12.97
CA ASP A 96 7.29 -22.81 -14.22
C ASP A 96 7.06 -24.31 -14.01
N THR A 97 7.56 -24.89 -12.92
CA THR A 97 7.48 -26.35 -12.69
C THR A 97 6.28 -26.79 -11.88
N ARG A 98 5.77 -25.94 -10.98
CA ARG A 98 4.71 -26.31 -10.02
C ARG A 98 3.39 -25.62 -10.28
N LEU A 99 3.39 -24.48 -10.95
CA LEU A 99 2.17 -23.72 -11.19
C LEU A 99 1.71 -23.89 -12.63
N SER A 100 0.56 -24.53 -12.78
CA SER A 100 -0.05 -24.84 -14.08
C SER A 100 -0.30 -23.60 -14.95
N ARG A 101 -0.29 -22.40 -14.35
CA ARG A 101 -0.55 -21.12 -15.03
C ARG A 101 0.70 -20.25 -15.19
N GLY A 102 1.85 -20.67 -14.66
CA GLY A 102 3.09 -19.89 -14.72
C GLY A 102 2.97 -18.48 -14.12
N THR A 103 2.09 -18.27 -13.15
CA THR A 103 1.96 -17.02 -12.36
C THR A 103 2.05 -17.35 -10.89
N LEU A 104 2.63 -16.46 -10.10
CA LEU A 104 2.70 -16.65 -8.65
C LEU A 104 1.35 -16.36 -7.99
N TRP A 105 0.73 -15.24 -8.37
CA TRP A 105 -0.60 -14.88 -7.89
C TRP A 105 -1.70 -15.42 -8.81
N THR A 106 -2.81 -15.83 -8.20
CA THR A 106 -4.02 -16.25 -8.91
C THR A 106 -5.22 -15.43 -8.45
N THR A 107 -6.23 -15.31 -9.30
CA THR A 107 -7.49 -14.65 -8.93
C THR A 107 -8.15 -15.32 -7.73
N ASP A 108 -8.03 -16.63 -7.58
CA ASP A 108 -8.64 -17.37 -6.46
C ASP A 108 -7.92 -17.07 -5.13
N MET A 109 -6.60 -16.92 -5.13
CA MET A 109 -5.88 -16.41 -3.94
C MET A 109 -6.37 -15.01 -3.54
N VAL A 110 -6.63 -14.11 -4.50
CA VAL A 110 -7.17 -12.78 -4.21
C VAL A 110 -8.60 -12.85 -3.67
N LYS A 111 -9.44 -13.77 -4.17
CA LYS A 111 -10.77 -14.02 -3.60
C LYS A 111 -10.69 -14.56 -2.17
N GLU A 112 -9.78 -15.48 -1.89
CA GLU A 112 -9.54 -15.97 -0.52
C GLU A 112 -9.10 -14.84 0.40
N MET A 113 -8.19 -13.99 -0.07
CA MET A 113 -7.73 -12.79 0.64
C MET A 113 -8.91 -11.85 0.92
N GLN A 114 -9.79 -11.62 -0.07
CA GLN A 114 -11.00 -10.79 0.07
C GLN A 114 -11.94 -11.34 1.14
N GLU A 115 -12.26 -12.64 1.10
CA GLU A 115 -13.16 -13.28 2.07
C GLU A 115 -12.60 -13.25 3.49
N LEU A 116 -11.28 -13.44 3.63
CA LEU A 116 -10.62 -13.29 4.93
C LEU A 116 -10.66 -11.83 5.41
N SER A 117 -10.44 -10.87 4.51
CA SER A 117 -10.45 -9.43 4.83
C SER A 117 -11.80 -8.96 5.40
N LYS A 118 -12.91 -9.50 4.89
CA LYS A 118 -14.28 -9.18 5.34
C LYS A 118 -14.58 -9.66 6.76
N ARG A 119 -13.79 -10.61 7.27
CA ARG A 119 -14.02 -11.25 8.57
C ARG A 119 -13.01 -10.86 9.64
N LEU A 120 -12.01 -10.03 9.33
CA LEU A 120 -10.93 -9.67 10.26
C LEU A 120 -11.45 -9.20 11.62
N ASP A 121 -12.49 -8.35 11.64
CA ASP A 121 -13.04 -7.80 12.88
C ASP A 121 -13.75 -8.84 13.77
N SER A 122 -14.10 -10.01 13.20
CA SER A 122 -14.73 -11.11 13.93
C SER A 122 -13.74 -12.13 14.50
N LEU A 123 -12.48 -12.06 14.07
CA LEU A 123 -11.45 -13.05 14.43
C LEU A 123 -10.83 -12.75 15.79
N LYS A 124 -10.49 -13.83 16.50
CA LYS A 124 -9.84 -13.81 17.82
C LYS A 124 -8.46 -14.46 17.74
N THR A 125 -7.60 -14.12 18.70
CA THR A 125 -6.29 -14.76 18.88
C THR A 125 -6.45 -16.29 18.86
N GLY A 126 -5.67 -16.97 18.02
CA GLY A 126 -5.65 -18.43 17.92
C GLY A 126 -6.73 -19.03 16.99
N ASP A 127 -7.68 -18.23 16.48
CA ASP A 127 -8.62 -18.70 15.46
C ASP A 127 -7.85 -19.25 14.26
N LYS A 128 -8.33 -20.37 13.71
CA LYS A 128 -7.73 -21.02 12.54
C LYS A 128 -8.35 -20.46 11.27
N TYR A 129 -7.52 -20.24 10.26
CA TYR A 129 -7.95 -19.94 8.90
C TYR A 129 -7.08 -20.73 7.90
N SER A 130 -7.56 -20.86 6.67
CA SER A 130 -6.82 -21.55 5.61
C SER A 130 -6.55 -20.61 4.44
N VAL A 131 -5.37 -20.78 3.84
CA VAL A 131 -4.90 -20.02 2.69
C VAL A 131 -4.29 -21.00 1.68
N THR A 132 -4.58 -20.82 0.40
CA THR A 132 -3.86 -21.50 -0.68
C THR A 132 -2.43 -20.95 -0.77
N ALA A 133 -1.44 -21.81 -0.53
CA ALA A 133 -0.03 -21.48 -0.66
C ALA A 133 0.38 -21.29 -2.13
N PHE A 134 1.58 -20.74 -2.36
CA PHE A 134 2.09 -20.48 -3.70
C PHE A 134 2.31 -21.74 -4.54
N ASP A 135 2.34 -22.93 -3.94
CA ASP A 135 2.39 -24.23 -4.63
C ASP A 135 1.02 -24.87 -4.85
N GLY A 136 -0.07 -24.16 -4.49
CA GLY A 136 -1.44 -24.64 -4.59
C GLY A 136 -1.93 -25.46 -3.38
N GLU A 137 -1.06 -25.79 -2.41
CA GLU A 137 -1.47 -26.55 -1.23
C GLU A 137 -2.31 -25.70 -0.27
N LYS A 138 -3.32 -26.30 0.36
CA LYS A 138 -4.09 -25.64 1.42
C LYS A 138 -3.32 -25.66 2.74
N CYS A 139 -2.91 -24.48 3.17
CA CYS A 139 -2.18 -24.29 4.42
C CYS A 139 -3.13 -23.83 5.54
N GLY A 140 -2.97 -24.38 6.74
CA GLY A 140 -3.67 -23.95 7.95
C GLY A 140 -2.83 -22.98 8.77
N LEU A 141 -3.37 -21.80 9.07
CA LEU A 141 -2.71 -20.75 9.83
C LEU A 141 -3.52 -20.38 11.07
N LYS A 142 -2.89 -19.67 12.00
CA LYS A 142 -3.54 -19.14 13.21
C LYS A 142 -3.46 -17.61 13.24
N VAL A 143 -4.52 -16.98 13.74
CA VAL A 143 -4.54 -15.55 14.04
C VAL A 143 -3.53 -15.27 15.15
N PRO A 144 -2.57 -14.35 14.95
CA PRO A 144 -1.55 -14.06 15.96
C PRO A 144 -2.18 -13.44 17.21
N PRO A 145 -1.52 -13.54 18.37
CA PRO A 145 -1.89 -12.75 19.53
C PRO A 145 -1.90 -11.25 19.20
N PHE A 146 -2.96 -10.55 19.58
CA PHE A 146 -3.06 -9.10 19.43
C PHE A 146 -3.87 -8.47 20.56
N ASN A 147 -3.57 -7.21 20.87
CA ASN A 147 -4.32 -6.43 21.85
C ASN A 147 -5.47 -5.68 21.15
N THR A 148 -6.72 -6.09 21.38
CA THR A 148 -7.92 -5.48 20.76
C THR A 148 -8.18 -4.03 21.16
N GLU A 149 -7.41 -3.43 22.07
CA GLU A 149 -7.43 -2.00 22.38
C GLU A 149 -6.38 -1.25 21.55
N LYS A 150 -5.16 -1.80 21.42
CA LYS A 150 -4.01 -1.12 20.81
C LYS A 150 -3.75 -1.48 19.35
N GLU A 151 -4.17 -2.65 18.92
CA GLU A 151 -3.83 -3.25 17.63
C GLU A 151 -5.09 -3.67 16.87
N SER A 152 -5.01 -3.68 15.55
CA SER A 152 -6.02 -4.24 14.65
C SER A 152 -5.39 -5.33 13.81
N LEU A 153 -6.19 -6.33 13.43
CA LEU A 153 -5.77 -7.32 12.46
C LEU A 153 -5.71 -6.69 11.06
N ALA A 154 -4.69 -7.06 10.29
CA ALA A 154 -4.53 -6.70 8.90
C ALA A 154 -4.05 -7.92 8.11
N LEU A 155 -4.26 -7.88 6.79
CA LEU A 155 -3.66 -8.84 5.87
C LEU A 155 -2.32 -8.29 5.41
N LYS A 156 -1.27 -9.10 5.58
CA LYS A 156 0.06 -8.84 5.04
C LYS A 156 0.24 -9.67 3.78
N ILE A 157 0.59 -9.00 2.68
CA ILE A 157 0.86 -9.60 1.37
C ILE A 157 2.33 -10.01 1.31
N VAL A 158 2.60 -11.18 0.74
CA VAL A 158 3.94 -11.72 0.48
C VAL A 158 4.22 -11.57 -1.01
N GLY A 159 5.16 -10.70 -1.37
CA GLY A 159 5.57 -10.51 -2.77
C GLY A 159 6.66 -11.49 -3.21
N TYR A 160 7.05 -11.39 -4.49
CA TYR A 160 8.12 -12.20 -5.09
C TYR A 160 9.43 -12.11 -4.30
N GLN A 161 9.82 -10.91 -3.85
CA GLN A 161 11.06 -10.70 -3.10
C GLN A 161 11.04 -11.37 -1.72
N THR A 162 9.94 -11.26 -0.98
CA THR A 162 9.82 -11.92 0.32
C THR A 162 9.82 -13.44 0.17
N LEU A 163 9.17 -13.94 -0.88
CA LEU A 163 9.19 -15.37 -1.21
C LEU A 163 10.58 -15.85 -1.64
N SER A 164 11.32 -15.05 -2.40
CA SER A 164 12.64 -15.42 -2.92
C SER A 164 13.69 -15.64 -1.84
N GLN A 165 13.48 -15.10 -0.64
CA GLN A 165 14.30 -15.38 0.55
C GLN A 165 14.04 -16.79 1.13
N ASN A 166 13.00 -17.49 0.65
CA ASN A 166 12.57 -18.78 1.15
C ASN A 166 12.58 -19.89 0.08
N VAL A 167 13.17 -19.66 -1.08
CA VAL A 167 13.20 -20.62 -2.18
C VAL A 167 14.65 -20.88 -2.63
N ASP A 168 15.01 -22.16 -2.84
CA ASP A 168 16.33 -22.57 -3.35
C ASP A 168 16.41 -22.50 -4.89
N ASP A 169 17.59 -22.72 -5.47
CA ASP A 169 17.80 -22.62 -6.94
C ASP A 169 16.95 -23.62 -7.73
N ASN A 170 16.38 -24.63 -7.05
CA ASN A 170 15.54 -25.67 -7.62
C ASN A 170 14.04 -25.37 -7.46
N GLY A 171 13.67 -24.24 -6.87
CA GLY A 171 12.28 -23.89 -6.61
C GLY A 171 11.67 -24.62 -5.41
N ASN A 172 12.48 -25.19 -4.52
CA ASN A 172 12.03 -25.78 -3.27
C ASN A 172 12.01 -24.74 -2.15
N TYR A 173 11.07 -24.87 -1.21
CA TYR A 173 11.09 -24.06 -0.01
C TYR A 173 12.26 -24.44 0.89
N ILE A 174 13.01 -23.44 1.36
CA ILE A 174 14.13 -23.61 2.29
C ILE A 174 13.62 -23.80 3.74
N SER A 175 12.49 -23.18 4.07
CA SER A 175 11.88 -23.27 5.40
C SER A 175 10.58 -24.07 5.37
N GLU A 176 10.40 -24.91 6.38
CA GLU A 176 9.13 -25.58 6.69
C GLU A 176 8.10 -24.61 7.29
N ASN A 177 8.48 -23.38 7.64
CA ASN A 177 7.57 -22.39 8.18
C ASN A 177 6.51 -22.00 7.14
N VAL A 178 5.27 -22.40 7.40
CA VAL A 178 4.11 -22.19 6.55
C VAL A 178 3.86 -20.72 6.19
N TYR A 179 4.21 -19.77 7.08
CA TYR A 179 4.06 -18.33 6.81
C TYR A 179 4.96 -17.83 5.66
N ARG A 180 5.99 -18.60 5.29
CA ARG A 180 6.90 -18.29 4.18
C ARG A 180 6.52 -18.97 2.86
N ARG A 181 5.40 -19.71 2.83
CA ARG A 181 4.88 -20.42 1.65
C ARG A 181 3.57 -19.82 1.13
N VAL A 182 2.95 -18.92 1.90
CA VAL A 182 1.62 -18.38 1.60
C VAL A 182 1.68 -16.98 0.98
N PRO A 183 0.73 -16.64 0.09
CA PRO A 183 0.64 -15.33 -0.55
C PRO A 183 0.26 -14.20 0.42
N PHE A 184 -0.43 -14.54 1.50
CA PHE A 184 -0.81 -13.58 2.53
C PHE A 184 -1.05 -14.27 3.86
N PHE A 185 -0.97 -13.50 4.94
CA PHE A 185 -1.31 -13.94 6.29
C PHE A 185 -1.82 -12.78 7.14
N ILE A 186 -2.46 -13.10 8.26
CA ILE A 186 -2.93 -12.09 9.23
C ILE A 186 -1.78 -11.63 10.12
N SER A 187 -1.56 -10.31 10.19
CA SER A 187 -0.67 -9.65 11.15
C SER A 187 -1.45 -8.76 12.12
N ALA A 188 -0.84 -8.48 13.28
CA ALA A 188 -1.34 -7.50 14.24
C ALA A 188 -0.62 -6.16 14.02
N GLU A 189 -1.38 -5.11 13.68
CA GLU A 189 -0.85 -3.79 13.32
C GLU A 189 -1.30 -2.71 14.30
N LYS A 190 -0.38 -1.83 14.71
CA LYS A 190 -0.68 -0.69 15.62
C LYS A 190 -1.19 0.54 14.87
N ASP A 191 -0.75 0.74 13.63
CA ASP A 191 -0.86 2.03 12.95
C ASP A 191 -2.27 2.34 12.41
N LYS A 192 -3.02 1.32 12.01
CA LYS A 192 -4.37 1.50 11.45
C LYS A 192 -5.34 2.08 12.48
N LYS A 193 -5.25 1.62 13.73
CA LYS A 193 -6.03 2.20 14.82
C LYS A 193 -5.65 3.63 15.12
N THR A 194 -4.36 3.97 15.05
CA THR A 194 -3.89 5.34 15.26
C THR A 194 -4.56 6.30 14.28
N HIS A 195 -4.60 5.96 12.98
CA HIS A 195 -5.26 6.81 11.97
C HIS A 195 -6.76 7.00 12.24
N ILE A 196 -7.47 5.91 12.57
CA ILE A 196 -8.91 5.93 12.86
C ILE A 196 -9.20 6.75 14.13
N LEU A 197 -8.48 6.47 15.21
CA LEU A 197 -8.67 7.10 16.52
C LEU A 197 -8.28 8.59 16.49
N GLN A 198 -7.23 8.95 15.77
CA GLN A 198 -6.73 10.33 15.72
C GLN A 198 -7.44 11.18 14.66
N GLN A 199 -8.27 10.56 13.80
CA GLN A 199 -8.96 11.19 12.69
C GLN A 199 -8.00 12.05 11.85
N ASP A 200 -6.84 11.51 11.48
CA ASP A 200 -5.80 12.32 10.81
C ASP A 200 -6.20 12.79 9.40
N CYS A 201 -7.26 12.20 8.83
CA CYS A 201 -7.91 12.65 7.61
C CYS A 201 -8.94 13.77 7.82
N VAL A 202 -9.23 14.15 9.07
CA VAL A 202 -10.06 15.31 9.38
C VAL A 202 -9.15 16.48 9.69
N PRO A 203 -9.26 17.60 8.96
CA PRO A 203 -8.46 18.79 9.24
C PRO A 203 -8.72 19.28 10.68
N LYS A 204 -7.71 19.24 11.55
CA LYS A 204 -7.84 19.73 12.93
C LYS A 204 -7.81 21.26 12.93
N LYS A 205 -8.86 21.89 13.49
CA LYS A 205 -8.91 23.35 13.67
C LYS A 205 -7.70 23.82 14.48
N GLY A 206 -6.95 24.79 13.94
CA GLY A 206 -5.82 25.43 14.63
C GLY A 206 -4.46 24.74 14.53
N ILE A 207 -4.37 23.54 13.92
CA ILE A 207 -3.09 22.84 13.72
C ILE A 207 -2.50 23.12 12.33
N CYS A 208 -3.36 23.39 11.34
CA CYS A 208 -2.92 23.69 9.97
C CYS A 208 -3.11 25.18 9.65
N SER A 209 -2.22 25.74 8.83
CA SER A 209 -2.21 27.15 8.40
C SER A 209 -3.47 27.62 7.64
N TRP A 210 -4.39 26.70 7.35
CA TRP A 210 -5.64 26.93 6.61
C TRP A 210 -6.73 27.59 7.47
N GLN A 211 -6.42 28.72 8.12
CA GLN A 211 -7.39 29.48 8.93
C GLN A 211 -8.31 30.39 8.11
N LYS A 212 -8.04 30.60 6.82
CA LYS A 212 -8.81 31.49 5.93
C LYS A 212 -9.83 30.76 5.04
N GLY A 213 -10.70 29.95 5.65
CA GLY A 213 -12.01 29.62 5.07
C GLY A 213 -12.11 28.44 4.07
N GLY A 214 -11.13 27.53 3.99
CA GLY A 214 -11.17 26.36 3.10
C GLY A 214 -10.74 25.06 3.79
N THR A 215 -11.17 23.90 3.26
CA THR A 215 -10.59 22.61 3.62
C THR A 215 -9.25 22.43 2.88
N PRO A 216 -8.26 21.71 3.44
CA PRO A 216 -7.00 21.44 2.74
C PRO A 216 -7.24 20.78 1.37
N TRP A 217 -8.28 19.95 1.25
CA TRP A 217 -8.71 19.32 0.00
C TRP A 217 -8.95 20.33 -1.13
N LYS A 218 -9.70 21.40 -0.85
CA LYS A 218 -10.00 22.45 -1.84
C LYS A 218 -8.74 23.21 -2.25
N ILE A 219 -7.87 23.49 -1.29
CA ILE A 219 -6.62 24.23 -1.54
C ILE A 219 -5.66 23.38 -2.37
N TRP A 220 -5.51 22.10 -2.01
CA TRP A 220 -4.67 21.17 -2.76
C TRP A 220 -5.20 20.92 -4.17
N LYS A 221 -6.53 20.81 -4.32
CA LYS A 221 -7.17 20.73 -5.64
C LYS A 221 -6.91 21.99 -6.46
N GLN A 222 -7.07 23.18 -5.89
CA GLN A 222 -6.77 24.44 -6.57
C GLN A 222 -5.29 24.54 -6.97
N GLU A 223 -4.37 24.14 -6.08
CA GLU A 223 -2.93 24.14 -6.35
C GLU A 223 -2.58 23.14 -7.46
N PHE A 224 -3.28 21.99 -7.52
CA PHE A 224 -3.16 20.99 -8.57
C PHE A 224 -3.70 21.47 -9.91
N GLU A 225 -4.84 22.17 -9.92
CA GLU A 225 -5.48 22.62 -11.16
C GLU A 225 -4.86 23.90 -11.73
N SER A 226 -4.38 24.81 -10.87
CA SER A 226 -4.00 26.17 -11.27
C SER A 226 -2.83 26.77 -10.49
N GLY A 227 -2.30 26.06 -9.50
CA GLY A 227 -1.22 26.55 -8.65
C GLY A 227 0.15 26.49 -9.33
N LYS A 228 1.12 27.18 -8.73
CA LYS A 228 2.49 27.20 -9.26
C LYS A 228 3.20 25.86 -9.08
N LYS A 229 2.79 25.08 -8.08
CA LYS A 229 3.49 23.87 -7.66
C LYS A 229 3.12 22.65 -8.49
N TRP A 230 1.84 22.48 -8.82
CA TRP A 230 1.31 21.21 -9.35
C TRP A 230 0.59 21.32 -10.69
N ALA A 231 0.21 22.52 -11.13
CA ALA A 231 -0.53 22.70 -12.39
C ALA A 231 0.23 22.18 -13.62
N LYS A 232 1.58 22.20 -13.60
CA LYS A 232 2.37 21.60 -14.68
C LYS A 232 2.10 20.10 -14.84
N TYR A 233 2.04 19.34 -13.74
CA TYR A 233 1.77 17.90 -13.76
C TYR A 233 0.34 17.58 -14.17
N ALA A 234 -0.62 18.40 -13.73
CA ALA A 234 -2.00 18.28 -14.18
C ALA A 234 -2.10 18.42 -15.71
N LYS A 235 -1.39 19.40 -16.29
CA LYS A 235 -1.34 19.61 -17.74
C LYS A 235 -0.59 18.50 -18.48
N GLU A 236 0.52 18.01 -17.91
CA GLU A 236 1.27 16.87 -18.45
C GLU A 236 0.40 15.62 -18.52
N LEU A 237 -0.37 15.31 -17.46
CA LEU A 237 -1.32 14.19 -17.47
C LEU A 237 -2.40 14.35 -18.54
N GLU A 238 -2.94 15.56 -18.73
CA GLU A 238 -3.91 15.83 -19.81
C GLU A 238 -3.29 15.58 -21.20
N ASN A 239 -2.07 16.07 -21.40
CA ASN A 239 -1.34 15.87 -22.66
C ASN A 239 -1.05 14.38 -22.90
N LEU A 240 -0.66 13.67 -21.85
CA LEU A 240 -0.35 12.24 -21.89
C LEU A 240 -1.57 11.40 -22.28
N VAL A 241 -2.72 11.67 -21.65
CA VAL A 241 -4.00 11.04 -21.99
C VAL A 241 -4.42 11.38 -23.41
N THR A 242 -4.26 12.64 -23.83
CA THR A 242 -4.62 13.09 -25.19
C THR A 242 -3.78 12.39 -26.25
N LYS A 243 -2.45 12.33 -26.05
CA LYS A 243 -1.51 11.65 -26.96
C LYS A 243 -1.80 10.16 -27.06
N SER A 244 -2.20 9.53 -25.95
CA SER A 244 -2.46 8.08 -25.87
C SER A 244 -3.92 7.69 -26.14
N TYR A 245 -4.79 8.66 -26.45
CA TYR A 245 -6.24 8.48 -26.49
C TYR A 245 -6.68 7.34 -27.41
N ALA A 246 -6.08 7.20 -28.59
CA ALA A 246 -6.45 6.17 -29.56
C ALA A 246 -6.40 4.75 -28.95
N LYS A 247 -5.46 4.52 -28.02
CA LYS A 247 -5.27 3.25 -27.29
C LYS A 247 -6.08 3.20 -25.99
N LEU A 248 -6.23 4.34 -25.32
CA LEU A 248 -7.03 4.46 -24.09
C LEU A 248 -8.55 4.57 -24.31
N LYS A 249 -9.01 4.66 -25.57
CA LYS A 249 -10.43 4.89 -25.90
C LYS A 249 -11.38 3.85 -25.29
N ASN A 250 -10.89 2.64 -25.01
CA ASN A 250 -11.65 1.54 -24.45
C ASN A 250 -11.67 1.50 -22.92
N VAL A 251 -10.90 2.37 -22.24
CA VAL A 251 -10.93 2.45 -20.77
C VAL A 251 -12.36 2.72 -20.29
N ASP A 252 -12.90 1.84 -19.45
CA ASP A 252 -14.23 1.97 -18.85
C ASP A 252 -14.19 2.32 -17.36
N LYS A 253 -13.08 2.02 -16.70
CA LYS A 253 -12.84 2.28 -15.29
C LYS A 253 -11.36 2.52 -15.01
N ILE A 254 -11.10 3.25 -13.94
CA ILE A 254 -9.79 3.42 -13.33
C ILE A 254 -9.80 2.72 -11.97
N VAL A 255 -8.81 1.88 -11.73
CA VAL A 255 -8.61 1.23 -10.42
C VAL A 255 -7.34 1.79 -9.80
N CYS A 256 -7.49 2.51 -8.69
CA CYS A 256 -6.39 3.05 -7.90
C CYS A 256 -6.04 2.06 -6.79
N ILE A 257 -4.76 1.70 -6.62
CA ILE A 257 -4.33 0.71 -5.63
C ILE A 257 -3.16 1.26 -4.83
N ALA A 258 -3.29 1.23 -3.51
CA ALA A 258 -2.28 1.66 -2.55
C ALA A 258 -1.81 3.11 -2.72
N LEU A 259 -2.75 4.05 -2.94
CA LEU A 259 -2.44 5.48 -3.06
C LEU A 259 -2.28 6.19 -1.69
N GLY A 260 -2.34 5.45 -0.60
CA GLY A 260 -2.16 5.94 0.76
C GLY A 260 -3.41 6.57 1.38
N SER A 261 -3.49 6.49 2.72
CA SER A 261 -4.51 7.21 3.49
C SER A 261 -4.45 8.73 3.31
N LEU A 262 -5.59 9.41 3.44
CA LEU A 262 -5.71 10.87 3.32
C LEU A 262 -5.24 11.60 4.59
N LYS A 263 -4.07 11.26 5.15
CA LYS A 263 -3.52 11.96 6.32
C LYS A 263 -3.21 13.40 5.95
N THR A 264 -3.78 14.35 6.69
CA THR A 264 -3.60 15.79 6.40
C THR A 264 -2.29 16.34 6.93
N GLY A 265 -1.72 15.70 7.96
CA GLY A 265 -0.42 16.05 8.50
C GLY A 265 0.28 14.87 9.15
N SER A 266 1.60 14.98 9.26
CA SER A 266 2.46 14.08 10.02
C SER A 266 3.22 14.83 11.08
N ARG A 267 3.33 14.23 12.26
CA ARG A 267 4.27 14.67 13.29
C ARG A 267 5.65 14.08 13.00
N ILE A 268 6.55 14.91 12.48
CA ILE A 268 7.94 14.51 12.29
C ILE A 268 8.67 14.75 13.61
N PRO A 269 9.21 13.71 14.27
CA PRO A 269 10.02 13.90 15.46
C PRO A 269 11.27 14.72 15.11
N LEU A 270 11.50 15.78 15.88
CA LEU A 270 12.69 16.63 15.82
C LEU A 270 13.62 16.29 16.99
N PRO A 271 14.93 16.56 16.88
CA PRO A 271 15.86 16.46 18.01
C PRO A 271 15.34 17.19 19.25
N GLY A 272 15.45 16.56 20.42
CA GLY A 272 14.97 17.13 21.69
C GLY A 272 13.48 16.90 21.99
N GLY A 273 12.85 15.90 21.37
CA GLY A 273 11.47 15.49 21.67
C GLY A 273 10.38 16.42 21.15
N LYS A 274 10.74 17.40 20.31
CA LYS A 274 9.78 18.26 19.61
C LYS A 274 9.21 17.53 18.39
N PHE A 275 8.07 17.99 17.89
CA PHE A 275 7.48 17.49 16.64
C PHE A 275 7.25 18.66 15.69
N LEU A 276 7.52 18.45 14.40
CA LEU A 276 7.09 19.34 13.32
C LEU A 276 5.84 18.76 12.69
N ASP A 277 4.73 19.50 12.76
CA ASP A 277 3.55 19.19 11.95
C ASP A 277 3.86 19.55 10.49
N ARG A 278 3.89 18.54 9.62
CA ARG A 278 4.11 18.71 8.18
C ARG A 278 2.87 18.25 7.44
N GLU A 279 2.38 19.08 6.53
CA GLU A 279 1.29 18.70 5.62
C GLU A 279 1.71 17.56 4.69
N GLN A 280 0.82 16.59 4.49
CA GLN A 280 1.05 15.43 3.63
C GLN A 280 0.03 15.37 2.49
N PRO A 281 0.14 16.23 1.47
CA PRO A 281 -0.79 16.22 0.35
C PRO A 281 -0.60 15.00 -0.57
N GLY A 282 0.49 14.23 -0.41
CA GLY A 282 0.95 13.21 -1.36
C GLY A 282 -0.16 12.26 -1.81
N SER A 283 -0.80 11.56 -0.86
CA SER A 283 -1.89 10.63 -1.16
C SER A 283 -3.03 11.33 -1.90
N TYR A 284 -3.49 12.48 -1.42
CA TYR A 284 -4.61 13.20 -2.07
C TYR A 284 -4.26 13.69 -3.48
N VAL A 285 -3.02 14.13 -3.70
CA VAL A 285 -2.51 14.55 -5.00
C VAL A 285 -2.48 13.39 -6.00
N GLN A 286 -2.18 12.17 -5.55
CA GLN A 286 -2.30 10.98 -6.41
C GLN A 286 -3.76 10.70 -6.82
N HIS A 287 -4.73 10.95 -5.94
CA HIS A 287 -6.16 10.84 -6.29
C HIS A 287 -6.61 11.96 -7.24
N LEU A 288 -6.05 13.17 -7.10
CA LEU A 288 -6.27 14.26 -8.05
C LEU A 288 -5.71 13.92 -9.44
N ALA A 289 -4.57 13.23 -9.52
CA ALA A 289 -4.03 12.72 -10.77
C ALA A 289 -5.01 11.72 -11.43
N ALA A 290 -5.56 10.77 -10.66
CA ALA A 290 -6.58 9.85 -11.14
C ALA A 290 -7.85 10.56 -11.63
N ASP A 291 -8.38 11.52 -10.86
CA ASP A 291 -9.54 12.34 -11.24
C ASP A 291 -9.26 13.15 -12.52
N LYS A 292 -8.05 13.68 -12.67
CA LYS A 292 -7.63 14.43 -13.84
C LYS A 292 -7.59 13.56 -15.09
N MET A 293 -7.02 12.36 -15.02
CA MET A 293 -7.04 11.40 -16.13
C MET A 293 -8.47 10.98 -16.49
N ARG A 294 -9.32 10.69 -15.49
CA ARG A 294 -10.75 10.39 -15.68
C ARG A 294 -11.43 11.51 -16.46
N LYS A 295 -11.38 12.75 -15.97
CA LYS A 295 -12.02 13.90 -16.65
C LYS A 295 -11.60 14.03 -18.10
N LYS A 296 -10.30 13.87 -18.40
CA LYS A 296 -9.80 13.98 -19.77
C LYS A 296 -10.28 12.82 -20.64
N LEU A 297 -10.30 11.59 -20.11
CA LEU A 297 -10.86 10.44 -20.83
C LEU A 297 -12.37 10.57 -21.06
N GLU A 298 -13.14 11.07 -20.09
CA GLU A 298 -14.59 11.31 -20.23
C GLU A 298 -14.87 12.40 -21.28
N GLU A 299 -14.06 13.46 -21.31
CA GLU A 299 -14.13 14.51 -22.34
C GLU A 299 -13.95 13.92 -23.75
N LEU A 300 -12.94 13.08 -23.93
CA LEU A 300 -12.57 12.51 -25.23
C LEU A 300 -13.47 11.35 -25.66
N THR A 301 -13.93 10.51 -24.72
CA THR A 301 -14.78 9.35 -25.03
C THR A 301 -16.28 9.67 -25.01
N ARG A 302 -16.69 10.78 -24.37
CA ARG A 302 -18.09 11.11 -24.06
C ARG A 302 -18.80 10.03 -23.22
N ARG A 303 -18.04 9.21 -22.49
CA ARG A 303 -18.54 8.17 -21.58
C ARG A 303 -18.17 8.53 -20.16
N ARG A 304 -19.00 8.12 -19.20
CA ARG A 304 -18.65 8.18 -17.78
C ARG A 304 -17.64 7.08 -17.46
N ILE A 305 -16.59 7.41 -16.74
CA ILE A 305 -15.55 6.47 -16.31
C ILE A 305 -15.56 6.42 -14.79
N MET A 306 -15.69 5.22 -14.23
CA MET A 306 -15.68 5.04 -12.77
C MET A 306 -14.23 5.09 -12.25
N ILE A 307 -14.00 5.66 -11.08
CA ILE A 307 -12.77 5.41 -10.30
C ILE A 307 -13.14 4.59 -9.06
N LEU A 308 -12.45 3.47 -8.88
CA LEU A 308 -12.46 2.67 -7.66
C LEU A 308 -11.07 2.74 -7.02
N ALA A 309 -10.98 3.28 -5.80
CA ALA A 309 -9.73 3.35 -5.04
C ALA A 309 -9.71 2.30 -3.91
N GLN A 310 -8.63 1.54 -3.83
CA GLN A 310 -8.42 0.52 -2.80
C GLN A 310 -7.12 0.79 -2.05
N ASP A 311 -7.24 0.97 -0.73
CA ASP A 311 -6.10 1.05 0.17
C ASP A 311 -6.49 0.52 1.56
N PRO A 312 -5.76 -0.46 2.12
CA PRO A 312 -6.02 -0.97 3.48
C PRO A 312 -5.94 0.09 4.60
N ALA A 313 -5.24 1.20 4.34
CA ALA A 313 -5.09 2.33 5.26
C ALA A 313 -6.26 3.33 5.20
N TYR A 314 -7.21 3.20 4.27
CA TYR A 314 -8.41 4.02 4.29
C TYR A 314 -9.25 3.72 5.53
N CYS A 315 -9.72 4.78 6.17
CA CYS A 315 -10.85 4.73 7.10
C CYS A 315 -12.12 5.25 6.42
N GLY A 316 -13.28 5.12 7.08
CA GLY A 316 -14.57 5.58 6.54
C GLY A 316 -14.56 7.06 6.12
N ASN A 317 -13.86 7.93 6.86
CA ASN A 317 -13.72 9.35 6.52
C ASN A 317 -12.90 9.57 5.24
N CYS A 318 -11.86 8.76 4.98
CA CYS A 318 -11.11 8.83 3.72
C CYS A 318 -12.05 8.56 2.54
N GLY A 319 -12.86 7.51 2.63
CA GLY A 319 -13.85 7.17 1.59
C GLY A 319 -14.90 8.25 1.40
N GLU A 320 -15.40 8.84 2.49
CA GLU A 320 -16.37 9.94 2.39
C GLU A 320 -15.78 11.18 1.71
N ILE A 321 -14.54 11.55 2.02
CA ILE A 321 -13.84 12.69 1.40
C ILE A 321 -13.61 12.42 -0.09
N LEU A 322 -13.11 11.24 -0.46
CA LEU A 322 -12.87 10.87 -1.86
C LEU A 322 -14.16 10.88 -2.69
N ARG A 323 -15.25 10.34 -2.12
CA ARG A 323 -16.56 10.35 -2.77
C ARG A 323 -17.11 11.78 -2.92
N LYS A 324 -17.05 12.60 -1.87
CA LYS A 324 -17.62 13.97 -1.91
C LYS A 324 -16.79 14.94 -2.76
N GLU A 325 -15.48 14.92 -2.63
CA GLU A 325 -14.60 15.92 -3.27
C GLU A 325 -14.23 15.56 -4.70
N LEU A 326 -14.11 14.26 -5.01
CA LEU A 326 -13.59 13.75 -6.29
C LEU A 326 -14.51 12.74 -6.99
N ASN A 327 -15.65 12.37 -6.41
CA ASN A 327 -16.54 11.32 -6.94
C ASN A 327 -15.80 9.97 -7.17
N ILE A 328 -14.91 9.63 -6.24
CA ILE A 328 -14.15 8.38 -6.22
C ILE A 328 -14.80 7.42 -5.23
N GLU A 329 -15.16 6.22 -5.68
CA GLU A 329 -15.61 5.15 -4.81
C GLU A 329 -14.41 4.48 -4.14
N THR A 330 -14.55 4.08 -2.87
CA THR A 330 -13.48 3.36 -2.16
C THR A 330 -13.89 1.94 -1.81
N SER A 331 -12.95 1.01 -1.91
CA SER A 331 -13.04 -0.32 -1.30
C SER A 331 -12.01 -0.45 -0.17
N THR A 332 -12.44 -1.04 0.94
CA THR A 332 -11.60 -1.37 2.10
C THR A 332 -11.10 -2.82 2.08
N HIS A 333 -11.54 -3.61 1.11
CA HIS A 333 -11.19 -5.02 0.94
C HIS A 333 -10.32 -5.19 -0.32
N CYS A 334 -10.26 -6.40 -0.87
CA CYS A 334 -9.51 -6.68 -2.10
C CYS A 334 -10.36 -6.49 -3.37
N ASP A 335 -11.46 -5.72 -3.31
CA ASP A 335 -12.39 -5.57 -4.43
C ASP A 335 -11.76 -4.86 -5.63
N GLY A 336 -10.93 -3.85 -5.38
CA GLY A 336 -10.18 -3.13 -6.41
C GLY A 336 -9.38 -4.08 -7.30
N LEU A 337 -8.62 -5.00 -6.70
CA LEU A 337 -7.85 -6.02 -7.45
C LEU A 337 -8.77 -6.90 -8.31
N LEU A 338 -9.90 -7.34 -7.75
CA LEU A 338 -10.86 -8.19 -8.47
C LEU A 338 -11.68 -7.43 -9.52
N ASN A 339 -11.65 -6.10 -9.52
CA ASN A 339 -12.33 -5.25 -10.50
C ASN A 339 -11.46 -4.92 -11.72
N ILE A 340 -10.19 -5.29 -11.73
CA ILE A 340 -9.28 -5.06 -12.86
C ILE A 340 -9.68 -6.00 -14.01
N THR A 341 -9.84 -5.41 -15.19
CA THR A 341 -10.22 -6.11 -16.43
C THR A 341 -9.34 -5.67 -17.59
N ALA A 342 -9.51 -6.27 -18.76
CA ALA A 342 -8.79 -5.91 -19.98
C ALA A 342 -8.99 -4.45 -20.43
N ASN A 343 -10.02 -3.76 -19.93
CA ASN A 343 -10.35 -2.36 -20.24
C ASN A 343 -10.10 -1.40 -19.06
N THR A 344 -9.31 -1.83 -18.08
CA THR A 344 -9.01 -1.02 -16.89
C THR A 344 -7.73 -0.22 -17.07
N LEU A 345 -7.73 1.03 -16.62
CA LEU A 345 -6.51 1.78 -16.34
C LEU A 345 -6.19 1.62 -14.84
N VAL A 346 -5.04 1.02 -14.51
CA VAL A 346 -4.59 0.87 -13.12
C VAL A 346 -3.69 2.06 -12.75
N ILE A 347 -3.85 2.59 -11.54
CA ILE A 347 -2.95 3.61 -10.99
C ILE A 347 -2.43 3.10 -9.65
N SER A 348 -1.12 2.91 -9.53
CA SER A 348 -0.47 2.54 -8.27
C SER A 348 0.87 3.22 -8.16
N ILE A 349 1.00 4.12 -7.19
CA ILE A 349 2.14 5.03 -7.06
C ILE A 349 2.79 4.78 -5.70
N ALA A 350 4.05 4.33 -5.72
CA ALA A 350 4.85 3.95 -4.58
C ALA A 350 4.09 3.02 -3.60
N PRO A 351 3.57 1.88 -4.07
CA PRO A 351 2.89 0.94 -3.18
C PRO A 351 3.83 0.48 -2.06
N SER A 352 3.28 -0.09 -0.98
CA SER A 352 4.04 -0.76 0.11
C SER A 352 4.24 -2.27 -0.12
N TYR A 353 3.72 -2.79 -1.24
CA TYR A 353 3.82 -4.18 -1.66
C TYR A 353 3.96 -4.27 -3.19
N ASP A 354 4.42 -5.41 -3.71
CA ASP A 354 4.49 -5.70 -5.15
C ASP A 354 3.09 -5.88 -5.78
N LEU A 355 2.36 -4.78 -5.89
CA LEU A 355 1.02 -4.74 -6.45
C LEU A 355 1.01 -4.72 -7.97
N ILE A 356 2.11 -4.32 -8.61
CA ILE A 356 2.23 -4.34 -10.08
C ILE A 356 2.43 -5.77 -10.58
N GLY A 357 3.32 -6.55 -9.95
CA GLY A 357 3.49 -7.96 -10.25
C GLY A 357 2.23 -8.76 -9.98
N LEU A 358 1.61 -8.54 -8.82
CA LEU A 358 0.31 -9.14 -8.50
C LEU A 358 -0.75 -8.77 -9.56
N THR A 359 -0.85 -7.49 -9.95
CA THR A 359 -1.80 -7.05 -10.99
C THR A 359 -1.56 -7.79 -12.30
N CYS A 360 -0.30 -7.85 -12.78
CA CYS A 360 0.03 -8.55 -14.03
C CYS A 360 -0.32 -10.04 -13.95
N ASP A 361 -0.03 -10.70 -12.83
CA ASP A 361 -0.34 -12.11 -12.60
C ASP A 361 -1.84 -12.40 -12.68
N ILE A 362 -2.66 -11.64 -11.94
CA ILE A 362 -4.12 -11.89 -11.88
C ILE A 362 -4.86 -11.47 -13.17
N THR A 363 -4.20 -10.73 -14.05
CA THR A 363 -4.74 -10.24 -15.32
C THR A 363 -4.10 -10.88 -16.54
N ARG A 364 -3.22 -11.87 -16.34
CA ARG A 364 -2.47 -12.52 -17.42
C ARG A 364 -3.37 -13.15 -18.49
N ASP A 365 -4.50 -13.73 -18.08
CA ASP A 365 -5.46 -14.41 -18.98
C ASP A 365 -5.98 -13.49 -20.11
N PHE A 366 -5.91 -12.17 -19.92
CA PHE A 366 -6.26 -11.19 -20.94
C PHE A 366 -5.10 -10.23 -21.26
N GLY A 367 -3.86 -10.61 -20.92
CA GLY A 367 -2.64 -9.88 -21.27
C GLY A 367 -2.40 -8.60 -20.49
N GLY A 368 -2.88 -8.50 -19.25
CA GLY A 368 -2.72 -7.30 -18.42
C GLY A 368 -3.90 -6.31 -18.49
N PRO A 369 -3.91 -5.25 -17.67
CA PRO A 369 -4.86 -4.14 -17.84
C PRO A 369 -4.64 -3.42 -19.19
N LEU A 370 -5.54 -2.51 -19.57
CA LEU A 370 -5.34 -1.73 -20.81
C LEU A 370 -4.16 -0.75 -20.68
N ALA A 371 -4.02 -0.18 -19.49
CA ALA A 371 -2.93 0.71 -19.16
C ALA A 371 -2.61 0.68 -17.67
N MET A 372 -1.38 1.07 -17.31
CA MET A 372 -0.95 1.29 -15.94
C MET A 372 -0.16 2.59 -15.82
N LEU A 373 -0.56 3.47 -14.90
CA LEU A 373 0.28 4.55 -14.42
C LEU A 373 0.89 4.12 -13.09
N CYS A 374 2.18 3.83 -13.10
CA CYS A 374 2.89 3.36 -11.91
C CYS A 374 4.33 3.87 -11.90
N ASN A 375 5.07 3.56 -10.84
CA ASN A 375 6.53 3.67 -10.90
C ASN A 375 7.07 2.90 -12.11
N GLU A 376 8.26 3.27 -12.54
CA GLU A 376 8.98 2.43 -13.48
C GLU A 376 8.95 0.96 -13.01
N ILE A 377 8.65 0.07 -13.95
CA ILE A 377 8.69 -1.37 -13.76
C ILE A 377 10.19 -1.70 -13.79
N GLU A 378 10.89 -1.30 -12.73
CA GLU A 378 12.32 -1.52 -12.63
C GLU A 378 12.62 -2.96 -12.27
N MET A 379 13.64 -3.48 -12.94
CA MET A 379 14.20 -4.81 -12.80
C MET A 379 15.28 -4.88 -11.71
N ASP A 380 15.31 -3.95 -10.74
CA ASP A 380 16.43 -3.79 -9.80
C ASP A 380 16.00 -3.54 -8.33
N GLU A 381 16.77 -4.07 -7.39
CA GLU A 381 16.33 -4.71 -6.12
C GLU A 381 15.86 -3.83 -4.94
N THR A 382 15.78 -2.50 -5.03
CA THR A 382 16.08 -1.72 -3.81
C THR A 382 14.92 -0.97 -3.13
N ARG A 383 13.85 -1.61 -2.60
CA ARG A 383 12.98 -0.84 -1.65
C ARG A 383 11.98 -1.47 -0.71
N TRP A 384 11.95 -2.79 -0.46
CA TRP A 384 10.80 -3.37 0.25
C TRP A 384 10.97 -3.64 1.74
N ASP A 385 12.11 -3.32 2.33
CA ASP A 385 12.39 -3.58 3.75
C ASP A 385 12.67 -2.29 4.54
N GLY A 386 11.85 -2.04 5.56
CA GLY A 386 12.25 -1.21 6.71
C GLY A 386 11.63 0.19 6.82
N TYR A 387 10.42 0.26 7.40
CA TYR A 387 10.09 1.16 8.52
C TYR A 387 10.51 2.65 8.46
N PHE A 388 10.18 3.39 7.39
CA PHE A 388 10.19 4.86 7.42
C PHE A 388 8.83 5.47 7.02
N PRO A 389 8.00 5.92 7.98
CA PRO A 389 6.62 6.34 7.73
C PRO A 389 6.44 7.68 6.96
N ASN A 390 7.52 8.37 6.58
CA ASN A 390 7.41 9.70 5.94
C ASN A 390 8.21 9.89 4.65
N GLN A 391 9.05 8.93 4.25
CA GLN A 391 9.90 9.02 3.07
C GLN A 391 10.23 7.58 2.61
N PRO A 392 9.47 6.96 1.69
CA PRO A 392 9.78 5.61 1.21
C PRO A 392 11.07 5.53 0.37
N TRP A 393 11.92 6.56 0.38
CA TRP A 393 12.98 6.70 -0.60
C TRP A 393 14.35 6.16 -0.19
N LEU A 394 14.53 5.77 1.07
CA LEU A 394 15.85 5.86 1.70
C LEU A 394 16.22 4.61 2.48
N LYS A 395 17.26 3.93 1.96
CA LYS A 395 18.12 2.85 2.47
C LYS A 395 17.91 1.52 1.76
N TRP A 396 18.99 0.97 1.18
CA TRP A 396 19.63 -0.31 1.48
C TRP A 396 21.05 -0.31 0.88
N ASP A 397 22.03 -0.36 1.77
CA ASP A 397 23.47 -0.30 1.58
C ASP A 397 24.09 -1.56 2.19
N GLN A 398 24.14 -2.67 1.42
CA GLN A 398 25.04 -3.84 1.63
C GLN A 398 24.85 -4.99 0.61
N TRP A 399 24.59 -4.69 -0.66
CA TRP A 399 24.63 -5.71 -1.71
C TRP A 399 25.97 -5.67 -2.45
N ASP A 400 26.74 -6.75 -2.34
CA ASP A 400 28.14 -6.86 -2.81
C ASP A 400 28.28 -7.27 -4.29
N GLY A 401 27.16 -7.34 -5.02
CA GLY A 401 27.17 -7.68 -6.44
C GLY A 401 27.51 -9.14 -6.77
N THR A 402 27.45 -10.08 -5.81
CA THR A 402 27.88 -11.48 -6.04
C THR A 402 26.82 -12.57 -5.91
N SER A 403 25.53 -12.26 -6.01
CA SER A 403 24.47 -13.28 -6.09
C SER A 403 23.65 -13.21 -7.38
N ARG A 404 24.28 -13.74 -8.44
CA ARG A 404 23.72 -14.44 -9.62
C ARG A 404 22.34 -13.99 -10.12
N SER A 405 22.37 -13.02 -11.02
CA SER A 405 21.71 -13.17 -12.32
C SER A 405 22.19 -14.48 -12.96
N TYR A 406 21.29 -15.43 -13.21
CA TYR A 406 21.60 -16.47 -14.19
C TYR A 406 21.35 -15.89 -15.57
N VAL A 407 22.38 -15.99 -16.37
CA VAL A 407 22.43 -15.63 -17.78
C VAL A 407 21.69 -16.72 -18.55
N ASN A 408 20.72 -16.34 -19.38
CA ASN A 408 20.09 -17.26 -20.34
C ASN A 408 21.10 -17.66 -21.44
N GLU A 409 20.73 -18.62 -22.30
CA GLU A 409 21.63 -19.32 -23.23
C GLU A 409 22.43 -18.41 -24.21
N ASP A 410 22.08 -17.11 -24.35
CA ASP A 410 22.73 -16.09 -25.20
C ASP A 410 23.68 -15.11 -24.47
N GLY A 411 23.81 -15.16 -23.14
CA GLY A 411 24.63 -14.18 -22.41
C GLY A 411 23.88 -13.11 -21.61
N ASN A 412 22.54 -13.12 -21.56
CA ASN A 412 21.75 -12.04 -20.95
C ASN A 412 21.10 -12.41 -19.61
N ALA A 413 21.14 -11.49 -18.64
CA ALA A 413 20.67 -11.66 -17.27
C ALA A 413 19.14 -11.90 -17.17
N ALA A 414 18.72 -12.78 -16.27
CA ALA A 414 17.31 -12.89 -15.87
C ALA A 414 16.91 -11.66 -15.04
N ASP A 415 16.16 -10.77 -15.67
CA ASP A 415 15.65 -9.56 -15.08
C ASP A 415 14.65 -9.83 -13.94
N HIS A 416 14.66 -8.97 -12.92
CA HIS A 416 13.89 -9.11 -11.67
C HIS A 416 12.40 -8.73 -11.82
N THR A 417 11.88 -8.74 -13.04
CA THR A 417 10.46 -8.58 -13.38
C THR A 417 9.78 -9.94 -13.48
N THR A 418 8.60 -10.07 -12.86
CA THR A 418 7.80 -11.28 -13.03
C THR A 418 7.58 -11.53 -14.52
N ARG A 419 7.52 -12.79 -14.94
CA ARG A 419 7.25 -13.14 -16.34
C ARG A 419 6.02 -12.40 -16.87
N SER A 420 4.96 -12.29 -16.06
CA SER A 420 3.74 -11.53 -16.38
C SER A 420 4.00 -10.04 -16.59
N MET A 421 4.86 -9.41 -15.78
CA MET A 421 5.25 -8.00 -15.94
C MET A 421 6.05 -7.78 -17.21
N ALA A 422 7.07 -8.61 -17.47
CA ALA A 422 7.87 -8.53 -18.68
C ALA A 422 7.01 -8.74 -19.94
N GLU A 423 6.11 -9.74 -19.92
CA GLU A 423 5.15 -9.99 -20.99
C GLU A 423 4.18 -8.82 -21.20
N TYR A 424 3.81 -8.10 -20.14
CA TYR A 424 2.96 -6.91 -20.21
C TYR A 424 3.72 -5.71 -20.78
N GLU A 425 4.88 -5.39 -20.21
CA GLU A 425 5.71 -4.25 -20.61
C GLU A 425 6.13 -4.36 -22.08
N ALA A 426 6.55 -5.55 -22.53
CA ALA A 426 6.93 -5.79 -23.93
C ALA A 426 5.80 -5.52 -24.94
N LYS A 427 4.54 -5.50 -24.47
CA LYS A 427 3.35 -5.20 -25.27
C LYS A 427 2.87 -3.76 -25.09
N CYS A 428 3.60 -2.91 -24.38
CA CYS A 428 3.17 -1.55 -24.08
C CYS A 428 3.97 -0.51 -24.86
N THR A 429 3.29 0.56 -25.26
CA THR A 429 3.94 1.86 -25.41
C THR A 429 4.13 2.49 -24.04
N ILE A 430 5.33 3.00 -23.81
CA ILE A 430 5.75 3.58 -22.54
C ILE A 430 5.90 5.10 -22.72
N ALA A 431 5.39 5.86 -21.77
CA ALA A 431 5.55 7.30 -21.74
C ALA A 431 5.87 7.78 -20.32
N ASP A 432 6.92 8.57 -20.20
CA ASP A 432 7.41 9.07 -18.92
C ASP A 432 6.49 10.16 -18.34
N PHE A 433 6.38 10.17 -17.02
CA PHE A 433 5.66 11.17 -16.24
C PHE A 433 6.32 11.36 -14.87
N GLY A 434 6.29 12.58 -14.35
CA GLY A 434 6.79 12.87 -13.02
C GLY A 434 7.93 13.88 -13.06
N ASP A 435 8.71 13.92 -11.99
CA ASP A 435 9.58 15.06 -11.70
C ASP A 435 10.93 14.73 -11.12
N PHE A 436 11.28 13.45 -11.15
CA PHE A 436 12.58 13.03 -10.65
C PHE A 436 13.71 13.77 -11.38
N GLU A 437 13.72 13.73 -12.71
CA GLU A 437 14.73 14.44 -13.50
C GLU A 437 14.65 15.97 -13.35
N ASP A 438 13.44 16.52 -13.28
CA ASP A 438 13.23 17.96 -13.05
C ASP A 438 13.87 18.46 -11.75
N ILE A 439 13.72 17.68 -10.68
CA ILE A 439 14.18 18.03 -9.33
C ILE A 439 15.66 17.72 -9.16
N TYR A 440 16.08 16.53 -9.57
CA TYR A 440 17.42 16.02 -9.31
C TYR A 440 18.42 16.34 -10.41
N LYS A 441 17.96 16.71 -11.62
CA LYS A 441 18.77 16.89 -12.84
C LYS A 441 19.48 15.61 -13.30
N TYR A 442 18.92 14.47 -12.91
CA TYR A 442 19.36 13.12 -13.27
C TYR A 442 18.12 12.26 -13.46
N THR A 443 18.15 11.33 -14.39
CA THR A 443 17.21 10.19 -14.37
C THR A 443 17.34 9.45 -13.04
N TYR A 444 16.31 8.71 -12.62
CA TYR A 444 16.35 7.96 -11.38
C TYR A 444 17.50 6.96 -11.35
N LYS A 445 17.74 6.28 -12.48
CA LYS A 445 18.87 5.36 -12.67
C LYS A 445 20.23 6.02 -12.49
N GLU A 446 20.45 7.19 -13.11
CA GLU A 446 21.70 7.95 -12.95
C GLU A 446 21.89 8.41 -11.50
N TYR A 447 20.81 8.89 -10.88
CA TYR A 447 20.84 9.31 -9.49
C TYR A 447 21.20 8.14 -8.56
N ARG A 448 20.57 6.98 -8.73
CA ARG A 448 20.88 5.77 -7.95
C ARG A 448 22.33 5.36 -8.13
N THR A 449 22.80 5.27 -9.37
CA THR A 449 24.20 4.91 -9.68
C THR A 449 25.19 5.87 -9.03
N LYS A 450 24.84 7.15 -8.92
CA LYS A 450 25.73 8.20 -8.42
C LYS A 450 25.65 8.41 -6.90
N TYR A 451 24.50 8.16 -6.29
CA TYR A 451 24.20 8.57 -4.92
C TYR A 451 23.58 7.49 -4.03
N SER A 452 23.54 6.22 -4.47
CA SER A 452 22.95 5.10 -3.70
C SER A 452 23.47 5.03 -2.27
N ASP A 453 24.76 5.26 -2.08
CA ASP A 453 25.45 5.07 -0.80
C ASP A 453 25.62 6.38 -0.02
N VAL A 454 24.99 7.47 -0.49
CA VAL A 454 25.14 8.78 0.14
C VAL A 454 24.10 8.96 1.24
N PRO A 455 24.51 9.03 2.53
CA PRO A 455 23.58 9.15 3.66
C PRO A 455 22.83 10.49 3.69
N PHE A 456 21.76 10.56 4.49
CA PHE A 456 21.03 11.83 4.66
C PHE A 456 21.92 12.91 5.27
N PRO A 457 21.69 14.20 4.94
CA PRO A 457 22.33 15.29 5.67
C PRO A 457 22.13 15.22 7.19
N GLY A 458 20.99 14.68 7.65
CA GLY A 458 20.73 14.44 9.07
C GLY A 458 21.58 13.32 9.68
N GLU A 459 21.83 12.26 8.92
CA GLU A 459 22.68 11.14 9.33
C GLU A 459 24.16 11.53 9.34
N VAL A 460 24.62 12.25 8.31
CA VAL A 460 25.97 12.84 8.26
C VAL A 460 26.22 13.71 9.50
N LYS A 461 25.24 14.56 9.85
CA LYS A 461 25.30 15.40 11.07
C LYS A 461 25.28 14.58 12.36
N SER A 462 24.47 13.53 12.43
CA SER A 462 24.41 12.61 13.57
C SER A 462 25.73 11.85 13.75
N ASN A 463 26.33 11.36 12.67
CA ASN A 463 27.63 10.70 12.66
C ASN A 463 28.72 11.67 13.13
N ARG A 464 28.74 12.91 12.63
CA ARG A 464 29.69 13.93 13.09
C ARG A 464 29.62 14.16 14.60
N LYS A 465 28.42 14.18 15.18
CA LYS A 465 28.24 14.36 16.62
C LYS A 465 28.98 13.27 17.43
N LYS A 466 28.96 12.01 16.98
CA LYS A 466 29.68 10.90 17.64
C LYS A 466 31.21 11.13 17.69
N PHE A 467 31.78 11.76 16.67
CA PHE A 467 33.20 12.08 16.62
C PHE A 467 33.55 13.23 17.56
N VAL A 468 32.77 14.30 17.53
CA VAL A 468 32.95 15.47 18.41
C VAL A 468 32.83 15.06 19.88
N ASP A 469 31.80 14.28 20.23
CA ASP A 469 31.58 13.79 21.60
C ASP A 469 32.70 12.81 22.05
N GLY A 470 33.29 12.10 21.10
CA GLY A 470 34.47 11.23 21.30
C GLY A 470 35.82 11.95 21.30
N LYS A 471 35.85 13.29 21.24
CA LYS A 471 37.07 14.12 21.07
C LYS A 471 37.90 13.78 19.83
N LYS A 472 37.26 13.22 18.80
CA LYS A 472 37.86 12.92 17.49
C LYS A 472 37.69 14.09 16.53
N GLY A 473 38.70 14.31 15.70
CA GLY A 473 38.77 15.43 14.75
C GLY A 473 38.10 15.15 13.41
N ASP A 474 38.24 16.08 12.48
CA ASP A 474 37.82 15.88 11.09
C ASP A 474 38.68 14.84 10.36
N ASP A 475 39.95 14.71 10.74
CA ASP A 475 40.86 13.71 10.18
C ASP A 475 40.39 12.27 10.49
N ASP A 476 39.90 12.03 11.70
CA ASP A 476 39.31 10.73 12.07
C ASP A 476 38.04 10.45 11.26
N TYR A 477 37.20 11.46 11.06
CA TYR A 477 35.98 11.35 10.26
C TYR A 477 36.33 11.02 8.80
N LYS A 478 37.33 11.71 8.23
CA LYS A 478 37.82 11.46 6.87
C LYS A 478 38.45 10.08 6.74
N LYS A 479 39.14 9.59 7.77
CA LYS A 479 39.69 8.24 7.80
C LYS A 479 38.60 7.16 7.79
N GLU A 480 37.47 7.39 8.45
CA GLU A 480 36.35 6.42 8.53
C GLU A 480 35.47 6.44 7.28
N TYR A 481 35.11 7.62 6.77
CA TYR A 481 34.13 7.77 5.68
C TYR A 481 34.74 8.10 4.31
N GLY A 482 36.06 8.33 4.23
CA GLY A 482 36.74 8.73 2.99
C GLY A 482 36.54 10.20 2.58
N TYR A 483 35.71 10.96 3.31
CA TYR A 483 35.40 12.36 3.05
C TYR A 483 35.57 13.21 4.32
N SER A 484 36.02 14.46 4.21
CA SER A 484 35.84 15.42 5.30
C SER A 484 34.36 15.60 5.61
N PHE A 485 34.02 16.06 6.81
CA PHE A 485 32.60 16.28 7.16
C PHE A 485 31.91 17.28 6.20
N ALA A 486 32.63 18.32 5.77
CA ALA A 486 32.10 19.30 4.83
C ALA A 486 31.83 18.70 3.45
N GLU A 487 32.76 17.90 2.92
CA GLU A 487 32.60 17.20 1.64
C GLU A 487 31.44 16.19 1.70
N HIS A 488 31.36 15.41 2.78
CA HIS A 488 30.31 14.42 2.96
C HIS A 488 28.93 15.08 3.08
N LEU A 489 28.84 16.18 3.83
CA LEU A 489 27.59 16.93 3.97
C LEU A 489 27.18 17.58 2.65
N ALA A 490 28.13 18.16 1.88
CA ALA A 490 27.83 18.73 0.57
C ALA A 490 27.41 17.67 -0.45
N LEU A 491 28.01 16.46 -0.40
CA LEU A 491 27.57 15.32 -1.20
C LEU A 491 26.15 14.90 -0.80
N ALA A 492 25.86 14.79 0.49
CA ALA A 492 24.53 14.45 1.01
C ALA A 492 23.49 15.51 0.68
N GLU A 493 23.81 16.80 0.71
CA GLU A 493 22.88 17.87 0.34
C GLU A 493 22.63 17.95 -1.17
N ARG A 494 23.60 17.53 -1.99
CA ARG A 494 23.42 17.35 -3.45
C ARG A 494 22.60 16.10 -3.78
N ALA A 495 22.86 14.99 -3.09
CA ALA A 495 22.07 13.77 -3.21
C ALA A 495 20.63 14.01 -2.70
N HIS A 496 20.45 14.80 -1.65
CA HIS A 496 19.16 14.99 -0.99
C HIS A 496 18.77 16.48 -0.96
N PRO A 497 18.51 17.09 -2.14
CA PRO A 497 18.18 18.50 -2.22
C PRO A 497 16.91 18.76 -1.40
N LYS A 498 16.94 19.83 -0.61
CA LYS A 498 15.77 20.31 0.15
C LYS A 498 14.76 20.97 -0.79
N GLY A 499 14.15 20.19 -1.67
CA GLY A 499 13.10 20.63 -2.57
C GLY A 499 11.73 20.66 -1.87
N PRO A 500 10.94 21.74 -1.97
CA PRO A 500 9.58 21.82 -1.42
C PRO A 500 8.52 21.09 -2.25
N GLY A 501 8.87 20.45 -3.37
CA GLY A 501 7.93 19.73 -4.25
C GLY A 501 7.45 18.40 -3.64
N PRO A 502 6.21 17.95 -3.87
CA PRO A 502 5.97 16.51 -3.85
C PRO A 502 6.85 15.88 -4.93
N ASN A 503 7.38 14.70 -4.64
CA ASN A 503 7.95 13.83 -5.66
C ASN A 503 6.75 13.06 -6.23
N PHE A 504 6.35 13.33 -7.47
CA PHE A 504 5.65 12.28 -8.23
C PHE A 504 6.62 11.13 -8.53
N GLY A 505 7.93 11.39 -8.42
CA GLY A 505 8.98 10.40 -8.68
C GLY A 505 9.13 10.19 -10.18
N GLU A 506 9.74 9.08 -10.56
CA GLU A 506 9.76 8.62 -11.95
C GLU A 506 8.61 7.64 -12.14
N LEU A 507 7.54 8.13 -12.78
CA LEU A 507 6.36 7.34 -13.13
C LEU A 507 6.36 7.09 -14.63
N LYS A 508 5.76 5.98 -15.04
CA LYS A 508 5.57 5.64 -16.43
C LYS A 508 4.12 5.25 -16.65
N LEU A 509 3.56 5.73 -17.77
CA LEU A 509 2.30 5.26 -18.30
C LEU A 509 2.60 4.17 -19.33
N TYR A 510 2.29 2.93 -18.97
CA TYR A 510 2.30 1.77 -19.85
C TYR A 510 0.93 1.65 -20.50
N VAL A 511 0.87 1.67 -21.82
CA VAL A 511 -0.38 1.51 -22.58
C VAL A 511 -0.24 0.31 -23.51
N ARG A 512 -1.01 -0.74 -23.27
CA ARG A 512 -0.93 -1.96 -24.06
C ARG A 512 -1.35 -1.73 -25.51
N GLU A 513 -0.57 -2.26 -26.45
CA GLU A 513 -0.95 -2.33 -27.85
C GLU A 513 -2.15 -3.27 -28.04
N SER A 514 -3.09 -2.86 -28.90
CA SER A 514 -4.35 -3.56 -29.16
C SER A 514 -4.20 -4.78 -30.05
#